data_AF-A0A0P1KL79-F1
#
_entry.id   AF-A0A0P1KL79-F1
#
_cell.length_a   1.000
_cell.length_b   1.000
_cell.length_c   1.000
_cell.angle_alpha   90.00
_cell.angle_beta   90.00
_cell.angle_gamma   90.00
#
_symmetry.space_group_name_H-M   'P 1'
#
loop_
_entity.id
_entity.type
_entity.pdbx_description
1 polymer ?
#
loop_
_entity_poly.entity_id
_entity_poly.type
_entity_poly.pdbx_seq_one_letter_code
_entity_poly.pdbx_strand_id
1 'polypeptide(L)' 'KTATFMPKPLVGDNGTGMHVRQSLSKAGKNLFAHDGVGGLSDRARHYIGGI' A
#
# COMPACT_ATOMS: atom_id res chain seq x y z
N LYS A 1 -10.89 1.95 -30.61
CA LYS A 1 -10.65 2.57 -29.27
C LYS A 1 -9.62 1.72 -28.54
N THR A 2 -8.69 2.32 -27.81
CA THR A 2 -7.56 1.62 -27.13
C THR A 2 -7.44 2.13 -25.70
N ALA A 3 -7.19 1.24 -24.72
CA ALA A 3 -6.92 1.58 -23.33
C ALA A 3 -5.41 1.68 -23.08
N THR A 4 -5.00 2.49 -22.09
CA THR A 4 -3.60 2.64 -21.71
C THR A 4 -3.47 2.76 -20.19
N PHE A 5 -2.37 2.26 -19.65
CA PHE A 5 -1.99 2.37 -18.23
C PHE A 5 -0.88 3.40 -18.02
N MET A 6 -0.65 4.29 -18.98
CA MET A 6 0.31 5.39 -18.80
C MET A 6 -0.04 6.19 -17.53
N PRO A 7 0.96 6.56 -16.72
CA PRO A 7 0.71 7.21 -15.43
C PRO A 7 0.09 8.61 -15.57
N LYS A 8 0.31 9.29 -16.70
CA LYS A 8 -0.23 10.62 -16.97
C LYS A 8 -0.46 10.85 -18.47
N PRO A 9 -1.58 10.38 -19.02
CA PRO A 9 -1.85 10.55 -20.46
C PRO A 9 -2.29 11.97 -20.83
N LEU A 10 -2.77 12.77 -19.86
CA LEU A 10 -3.32 14.11 -20.09
C LEU A 10 -2.69 15.14 -19.13
N VAL A 11 -2.22 16.26 -19.68
CA VAL A 11 -1.72 17.41 -18.89
C VAL A 11 -2.92 18.16 -18.32
N GLY A 12 -2.85 18.53 -17.04
CA GLY A 12 -3.90 19.30 -16.36
C GLY A 12 -5.06 18.47 -15.76
N ASP A 13 -5.05 17.15 -15.94
CA ASP A 13 -6.06 16.23 -15.34
C ASP A 13 -5.37 15.14 -14.50
N ASN A 14 -6.11 14.36 -13.71
CA ASN A 14 -5.60 13.29 -12.86
C ASN A 14 -4.85 12.21 -13.66
N GLY A 15 -3.84 11.62 -13.02
CA GLY A 15 -3.09 10.49 -13.57
C GLY A 15 -3.71 9.14 -13.23
N THR A 16 -3.08 8.06 -13.70
CA THR A 16 -3.40 6.69 -13.31
C THR A 16 -2.34 6.20 -12.32
N GLY A 17 -2.76 5.91 -11.09
CA GLY A 17 -1.90 5.37 -10.04
C GLY A 17 -2.09 3.86 -9.86
N MET A 18 -1.11 3.23 -9.23
CA MET A 18 -1.15 1.82 -8.84
C MET A 18 -0.84 1.72 -7.34
N HIS A 19 -1.83 1.98 -6.50
CA HIS A 19 -1.68 1.83 -5.06
C HIS A 19 -1.65 0.34 -4.69
N VAL A 20 -0.58 -0.09 -4.03
CA VAL A 20 -0.39 -1.49 -3.62
C VAL A 20 -0.57 -1.61 -2.11
N ARG A 21 -1.49 -2.46 -1.68
CA ARG A 21 -1.67 -2.82 -0.26
C ARG A 21 -0.84 -4.06 0.04
N GLN A 22 0.05 -3.96 1.04
CA GLN A 22 0.94 -5.05 1.44
C GLN A 22 0.71 -5.40 2.91
N SER A 23 0.81 -6.69 3.25
CA SER A 23 0.73 -7.19 4.63
C SER A 23 1.57 -8.45 4.81
N LEU A 24 2.08 -8.68 6.02
CA LEU A 24 2.80 -9.90 6.37
C LEU A 24 1.97 -10.78 7.29
N SER A 25 1.97 -12.08 7.03
CA SER A 25 1.25 -13.07 7.84
C SER A 25 2.14 -14.25 8.18
N LYS A 26 1.97 -14.82 9.38
CA LYS A 26 2.65 -16.05 9.79
C LYS A 26 1.71 -16.90 10.63
N ALA A 27 1.63 -18.20 10.32
CA ALA A 27 0.76 -19.16 11.01
C ALA A 27 -0.70 -18.65 11.13
N GLY A 28 -1.25 -18.09 10.05
CA GLY A 28 -2.63 -17.57 10.01
C GLY A 28 -2.86 -16.24 10.73
N LYS A 29 -1.83 -15.64 11.35
CA LYS A 29 -1.94 -14.35 12.04
C LYS A 29 -1.33 -13.22 11.22
N ASN A 30 -2.06 -12.11 11.10
CA ASN A 30 -1.57 -10.88 10.50
C ASN A 30 -0.54 -10.24 11.43
N LEU A 31 0.69 -10.08 10.94
CA LEU A 31 1.80 -9.53 11.69
C LEU A 31 1.81 -8.00 11.72
N PHE A 32 1.01 -7.34 10.88
CA PHE A 32 0.86 -5.90 10.85
C PHE A 32 -0.24 -5.41 11.79
N ALA A 33 -1.18 -6.27 12.19
CA ALA A 33 -2.24 -5.92 13.12
C ALA A 33 -1.72 -5.83 14.56
N HIS A 34 -2.16 -4.81 15.30
CA HIS A 34 -1.93 -4.67 16.73
C HIS A 34 -3.03 -3.85 17.39
N ASP A 35 -3.31 -4.13 18.66
CA ASP A 35 -4.30 -3.40 19.46
C ASP A 35 -3.63 -2.16 20.07
N GLY A 36 -3.70 -1.03 19.34
CA GLY A 36 -3.12 0.24 19.75
C GLY A 36 -3.47 1.38 18.79
N VAL A 37 -3.00 2.59 19.07
CA VAL A 37 -3.27 3.78 18.24
C VAL A 37 -2.78 3.53 16.81
N GLY A 38 -3.70 3.64 15.85
CA GLY A 38 -3.44 3.41 14.43
C GLY A 38 -3.49 1.95 13.98
N GLY A 39 -3.76 0.99 14.86
CA GLY A 39 -4.00 -0.43 14.50
C GLY A 39 -2.80 -1.18 13.92
N LEU A 40 -1.60 -0.58 13.97
CA LEU A 40 -0.38 -1.12 13.38
C LEU A 40 0.58 -1.63 14.46
N SER A 41 1.18 -2.78 14.19
CA SER A 41 2.27 -3.33 14.99
C SER A 41 3.58 -2.59 14.74
N ASP A 42 4.56 -2.73 15.64
CA ASP A 42 5.91 -2.20 15.40
C ASP A 42 6.56 -2.82 14.17
N ARG A 43 6.22 -4.07 13.85
CA ARG A 43 6.69 -4.72 12.62
C ARG A 43 6.14 -4.02 11.38
N ALA A 44 4.89 -3.58 11.37
CA ALA A 44 4.35 -2.75 10.29
C ALA A 44 5.06 -1.39 10.21
N ARG A 45 5.33 -0.74 11.35
CA ARG A 45 6.04 0.55 11.38
C ARG A 45 7.46 0.44 10.83
N HIS A 46 8.21 -0.61 11.23
CA HIS A 46 9.54 -0.87 10.69
C HIS A 46 9.51 -1.25 9.21
N TYR A 47 8.49 -2.01 8.77
CA TYR A 47 8.32 -2.33 7.36
C TYR A 47 8.06 -1.06 6.52
N ILE A 48 7.19 -0.16 7.00
CA ILE A 48 6.95 1.14 6.36
C ILE A 48 8.22 1.99 6.33
N GLY A 49 8.99 2.03 7.42
CA GLY A 49 10.24 2.80 7.47
C GLY A 49 11.38 2.26 6.60
N GLY A 50 11.27 1.03 6.10
CA GLY A 50 12.23 0.43 5.19
C GLY A 50 11.85 0.52 3.70
N ILE A 51 10.60 0.88 3.39
CA ILE A 51 10.16 1.26 2.03
C ILE A 51 10.56 2.72 1.80
#